data_AF-A0A8I1PX69-F1
#
_entry.id   AF-A0A8I1PX69-F1
#
_cell.length_a   1.000
_cell.length_b   1.000
_cell.length_c   1.000
_cell.angle_alpha   90.00
_cell.angle_beta   90.00
_cell.angle_gamma   90.00
#
_symmetry.space_group_name_H-M   'P 1'
#
loop_
_entity.id
_entity.type
_entity.pdbx_description
1 polymer ?
#
loop_
_entity_poly.entity_id
_entity_poly.type
_entity_poly.pdbx_seq_one_letter_code
_entity_poly.pdbx_strand_id
1 'polypeptide(L)'
;MSVRRVRISGLPADFCVPPGWPVPSERWVRENALWAPPPAWRPIPGAPRPPTGWRFWTPNEGWSRYTAPFYRPIRKWALTANVLAAVWIITSIATALQPTAVSLRAVALAAFVAGIGFALAHRALWKRTTATVFSELALVAEEERTKRLTREYQLYLRDAA
;
A
#
# COMPACT_ATOMS: atom_id res chain seq x y z
N MET A 1 -6.95 19.10 -17.45
CA MET A 1 -6.56 17.81 -18.05
C MET A 1 -6.21 16.84 -16.92
N SER A 2 -6.74 15.62 -16.94
CA SER A 2 -6.63 14.64 -15.85
C SER A 2 -5.40 13.75 -15.96
N VAL A 3 -4.96 13.19 -14.82
CA VAL A 3 -3.89 12.18 -14.75
C VAL A 3 -4.38 10.88 -15.40
N ARG A 4 -3.64 10.36 -16.38
CA ARG A 4 -3.94 9.09 -17.06
C ARG A 4 -3.29 7.93 -16.31
N ARG A 5 -4.01 6.83 -16.12
CA ARG A 5 -3.44 5.60 -15.53
C ARG A 5 -3.10 4.58 -16.62
N VAL A 6 -1.93 3.99 -16.54
CA VAL A 6 -1.47 2.89 -17.40
C VAL A 6 -1.42 1.63 -16.55
N ARG A 7 -2.33 0.69 -16.84
CA ARG A 7 -2.44 -0.59 -16.16
C ARG A 7 -1.78 -1.67 -17.02
N ILE A 8 -0.88 -2.42 -16.41
CA ILE A 8 -0.19 -3.54 -17.05
C ILE A 8 -0.51 -4.84 -16.33
N SER A 9 -0.85 -5.88 -17.09
CA SER A 9 -1.18 -7.19 -16.52
C SER A 9 0.02 -7.79 -15.77
N GLY A 10 -0.23 -8.24 -14.54
CA GLY A 10 0.77 -8.83 -13.65
C GLY A 10 1.51 -7.84 -12.75
N LEU A 11 1.30 -6.52 -12.91
CA LEU A 11 1.86 -5.52 -11.98
C LEU A 11 0.87 -5.18 -10.86
N PRO A 12 1.35 -5.02 -9.60
CA PRO A 12 0.50 -4.70 -8.46
C PRO A 12 0.14 -3.21 -8.36
N ALA A 13 0.63 -2.36 -9.26
CA ALA A 13 0.35 -0.92 -9.27
C ALA A 13 0.18 -0.39 -10.70
N ASP A 14 -0.66 0.63 -10.83
CA ASP A 14 -0.89 1.37 -12.07
C ASP A 14 0.06 2.57 -12.14
N PHE A 15 0.69 2.78 -13.30
CA PHE A 15 1.53 3.97 -13.54
C PHE A 15 0.67 5.19 -13.81
N CYS A 16 0.95 6.31 -13.15
CA CYS A 16 0.14 7.52 -13.27
C CYS A 16 0.84 8.58 -14.12
N VAL A 17 0.44 8.74 -15.38
CA VAL A 17 0.98 9.73 -16.31
C VAL A 17 0.31 11.09 -16.08
N PRO A 18 1.05 12.13 -15.65
CA PRO A 18 0.49 13.46 -15.51
C PRO A 18 0.30 14.13 -16.89
N PRO A 19 -0.54 15.17 -16.99
CA PRO A 19 -0.77 15.88 -18.25
C PRO A 19 0.52 16.44 -18.87
N GLY A 20 0.66 16.29 -20.19
CA GLY A 20 1.82 16.78 -20.94
C GLY A 20 3.07 15.90 -20.88
N TRP A 21 3.02 14.76 -20.18
CA TRP A 21 4.07 13.75 -20.25
C TRP A 21 3.83 12.78 -21.41
N PRO A 22 4.90 12.25 -22.03
CA PRO A 22 4.77 11.16 -22.98
C PRO A 22 4.21 9.92 -22.27
N VAL A 23 3.37 9.16 -22.97
CA VAL A 23 2.88 7.87 -22.47
C VAL A 23 3.99 6.84 -22.64
N PRO A 24 4.46 6.19 -21.55
CA PRO A 24 5.52 5.20 -21.66
C PRO A 24 5.04 3.92 -22.34
N SER A 25 5.99 3.16 -22.90
CA SER A 25 5.73 1.82 -23.40
C SER A 25 5.45 0.85 -22.25
N GLU A 26 4.69 -0.22 -22.52
CA GLU A 26 4.43 -1.28 -21.54
C GLU A 26 5.74 -1.89 -21.00
N ARG A 27 6.71 -2.11 -21.89
CA ARG A 27 8.04 -2.62 -21.52
C ARG A 27 8.70 -1.72 -20.48
N TRP A 28 8.72 -0.40 -20.70
CA TRP A 28 9.30 0.54 -19.75
C TRP A 28 8.57 0.52 -18.41
N VAL A 29 7.24 0.44 -18.41
CA VAL A 29 6.43 0.38 -17.18
C VAL A 29 6.73 -0.89 -16.37
N ARG A 30 6.91 -2.04 -17.04
CA ARG A 30 7.32 -3.29 -16.37
C ARG A 30 8.71 -3.21 -15.78
N GLU A 31 9.67 -2.71 -16.55
CA GLU A 31 11.08 -2.61 -16.14
C GLU A 31 11.32 -1.62 -14.99
N ASN A 32 10.44 -0.63 -14.84
CA ASN A 32 10.52 0.37 -13.77
C ASN A 32 9.42 0.19 -12.73
N ALA A 33 8.78 -0.99 -12.66
CA ALA A 33 7.69 -1.23 -11.73
C ALA A 33 8.09 -0.92 -10.28
N LEU A 34 7.26 -0.14 -9.58
CA LEU A 34 7.44 0.28 -8.18
C LEU A 34 8.67 1.17 -7.90
N TRP A 35 9.48 1.48 -8.91
CA TRP A 35 10.55 2.47 -8.80
C TRP A 35 9.97 3.87 -8.60
N ALA A 36 10.52 4.65 -7.67
CA ALA A 36 10.10 6.03 -7.42
C ALA A 36 11.21 7.00 -7.85
N PRO A 37 10.93 7.95 -8.74
CA PRO A 37 11.95 8.88 -9.17
C PRO A 37 12.28 9.93 -8.08
N PRO A 38 13.47 10.54 -8.12
CA PRO A 38 13.80 11.65 -7.23
C PRO A 38 12.92 12.89 -7.51
N PRO A 39 12.74 13.81 -6.54
CA PRO A 39 11.76 14.91 -6.63
C PRO A 39 11.88 15.83 -7.85
N ALA A 40 13.09 15.98 -8.41
CA ALA A 40 13.35 16.84 -9.57
C ALA A 40 13.28 16.10 -10.92
N TRP A 41 13.05 14.79 -10.91
CA TRP A 41 13.07 13.96 -12.10
C TRP A 41 11.94 14.31 -13.07
N ARG A 42 12.26 14.20 -14.37
CA ARG A 42 11.30 14.33 -15.46
C ARG A 42 11.60 13.26 -16.51
N PRO A 43 10.57 12.74 -17.23
CA PRO A 43 10.78 11.68 -18.20
C PRO A 43 11.60 12.14 -19.41
N ILE A 44 11.44 13.41 -19.82
CA ILE A 44 12.16 14.03 -20.92
C ILE A 44 12.49 15.49 -20.56
N PRO A 45 13.55 16.07 -21.15
CA PRO A 45 13.82 17.50 -21.06
C PRO A 45 12.59 18.32 -21.50
N GLY A 46 12.26 19.36 -20.75
CA GLY A 46 11.12 20.24 -21.06
C GLY A 46 9.73 19.72 -20.64
N ALA A 47 9.59 18.46 -20.17
CA ALA A 47 8.30 17.99 -19.65
C ALA A 47 7.80 18.88 -18.50
N PRO A 48 6.49 19.14 -18.37
CA PRO A 48 5.97 19.94 -17.26
C PRO A 48 6.25 19.29 -15.90
N ARG A 49 6.31 20.10 -14.84
CA ARG A 49 6.39 19.55 -13.47
C ARG A 49 5.11 18.75 -13.16
N PRO A 50 5.22 17.64 -12.42
CA PRO A 50 4.04 16.92 -11.99
C PRO A 50 3.19 17.81 -11.07
N PRO A 51 1.85 17.68 -11.10
CA PRO A 51 0.97 18.46 -10.25
C PRO A 51 1.17 18.13 -8.77
N THR A 52 0.84 19.07 -7.89
CA THR A 52 0.93 18.89 -6.44
C THR A 52 0.13 17.68 -5.98
N GLY A 53 0.74 16.80 -5.17
CA GLY A 53 0.10 15.59 -4.67
C GLY A 53 0.04 14.42 -5.67
N TRP A 54 0.64 14.57 -6.85
CA TRP A 54 0.79 13.48 -7.80
C TRP A 54 1.62 12.34 -7.22
N ARG A 55 1.21 11.11 -7.56
CA ARG A 55 1.89 9.87 -7.19
C ARG A 55 2.35 9.16 -8.45
N PHE A 56 3.60 8.71 -8.46
CA PHE A 56 4.19 8.00 -9.59
C PHE A 56 3.48 6.64 -9.85
N TRP A 57 3.20 5.93 -8.75
CA TRP A 57 2.45 4.67 -8.74
C TRP A 57 1.18 4.80 -7.88
N THR A 58 0.11 4.14 -8.31
CA THR A 58 -1.08 3.95 -7.49
C THR A 58 -1.40 2.45 -7.37
N PRO A 59 -1.65 1.92 -6.15
CA PRO A 59 -2.11 0.54 -5.97
C PRO A 59 -3.28 0.19 -6.89
N ASN A 60 -3.25 -1.00 -7.49
CA ASN A 60 -4.40 -1.56 -8.20
C ASN A 60 -4.96 -2.78 -7.45
N GLU A 61 -5.90 -3.49 -8.05
CA GLU A 61 -6.54 -4.67 -7.45
C GLU A 61 -5.52 -5.78 -7.10
N GLY A 62 -4.46 -5.91 -7.89
CA GLY A 62 -3.36 -6.85 -7.67
C GLY A 62 -2.47 -6.51 -6.47
N TRP A 63 -2.50 -5.26 -5.99
CA TRP A 63 -1.73 -4.82 -4.82
C TRP A 63 -2.03 -5.65 -3.58
N SER A 64 -3.31 -5.91 -3.33
CA SER A 64 -3.77 -6.67 -2.16
C SER A 64 -3.18 -8.07 -2.13
N ARG A 65 -3.12 -8.74 -3.29
CA ARG A 65 -2.57 -10.09 -3.44
C ARG A 65 -1.06 -10.10 -3.29
N TYR A 66 -0.38 -9.15 -3.92
CA TYR A 66 1.08 -9.00 -3.86
C TYR A 66 1.54 -8.72 -2.43
N THR A 67 0.82 -7.85 -1.71
CA THR A 67 1.22 -7.41 -0.38
C THR A 67 0.64 -8.24 0.76
N ALA A 68 -0.27 -9.18 0.49
CA ALA A 68 -0.89 -10.03 1.50
C ALA A 68 0.09 -10.67 2.50
N PRO A 69 1.28 -11.18 2.10
CA PRO A 69 2.24 -11.74 3.05
C PRO A 69 2.69 -10.75 4.14
N PHE A 70 2.87 -9.47 3.79
CA PHE A 70 3.31 -8.43 4.73
C PHE A 70 2.25 -8.09 5.78
N TYR A 71 0.96 -8.27 5.46
CA TYR A 71 -0.14 -7.98 6.38
C TYR A 71 -0.58 -9.19 7.22
N ARG A 72 -0.05 -10.40 6.98
CA ARG A 72 -0.39 -11.61 7.76
C ARG A 72 -0.23 -11.44 9.28
N PRO A 73 0.86 -10.84 9.80
CA PRO A 73 1.03 -10.64 11.24
C PRO A 73 -0.04 -9.72 11.84
N ILE A 74 -0.50 -8.74 11.07
CA ILE A 74 -1.43 -7.70 11.51
C ILE A 74 -2.87 -8.22 11.53
N ARG A 75 -3.19 -9.23 10.71
CA ARG A 75 -4.53 -9.83 10.62
C ARG A 75 -5.07 -10.32 11.96
N LYS A 76 -4.20 -10.78 12.88
CA LYS A 76 -4.60 -11.21 14.23
C LYS A 76 -5.26 -10.07 15.02
N TRP A 77 -4.77 -8.84 14.89
CA TRP A 77 -5.34 -7.67 15.57
C TRP A 77 -6.75 -7.34 15.11
N ALA A 78 -7.01 -7.42 13.79
CA ALA A 78 -8.36 -7.28 13.26
C ALA A 78 -9.29 -8.40 13.74
N LEU A 79 -8.79 -9.64 13.76
CA LEU A 79 -9.57 -10.79 14.24
C LEU A 79 -9.96 -10.60 15.72
N THR A 80 -9.02 -10.23 16.58
CA THR A 80 -9.27 -9.97 18.00
C THR A 80 -10.27 -8.83 18.20
N ALA A 81 -10.15 -7.73 17.43
CA ALA A 81 -11.13 -6.64 17.46
C ALA A 81 -12.55 -7.12 17.09
N ASN A 82 -12.68 -7.95 16.05
CA ASN A 82 -13.96 -8.50 15.61
C ASN A 82 -14.57 -9.46 16.65
N VAL A 83 -13.76 -10.30 17.27
CA VAL A 83 -14.21 -11.21 18.34
C VAL A 83 -14.71 -10.39 19.54
N LEU A 84 -13.98 -9.36 19.96
CA LEU A 84 -14.40 -8.49 21.06
C LEU A 84 -15.68 -7.69 20.72
N ALA A 85 -15.83 -7.26 19.46
CA ALA A 85 -17.07 -6.64 19.01
C ALA A 85 -18.25 -7.62 19.06
N ALA A 86 -18.06 -8.88 18.68
CA ALA A 86 -19.11 -9.90 18.80
C ALA A 86 -19.47 -10.18 20.26
N VAL A 87 -18.48 -10.30 21.15
CA VAL A 87 -18.70 -10.46 22.60
C VAL A 87 -19.48 -9.27 23.16
N TRP A 88 -19.12 -8.04 22.78
CA TRP A 88 -19.84 -6.84 23.18
C TRP A 88 -21.31 -6.85 22.71
N ILE A 89 -21.57 -7.22 21.45
CA ILE A 89 -22.94 -7.30 20.91
C ILE A 89 -23.76 -8.34 21.70
N ILE A 90 -23.23 -9.56 21.87
CA ILE A 90 -23.92 -10.64 22.58
C ILE A 90 -24.22 -10.24 24.03
N THR A 91 -23.23 -9.67 24.73
CA THR A 91 -23.39 -9.25 26.13
C THR A 91 -24.31 -8.04 26.27
N SER A 92 -24.36 -7.14 25.29
CA SER A 92 -25.31 -6.02 25.27
C SER A 92 -26.75 -6.51 25.08
N ILE A 93 -26.97 -7.49 24.20
CA ILE A 93 -28.29 -8.14 24.02
C ILE A 93 -28.70 -8.85 25.32
N ALA A 94 -27.80 -9.61 25.93
CA ALA A 94 -28.08 -10.29 27.21
C ALA A 94 -28.40 -9.29 28.35
N THR A 95 -27.69 -8.16 28.40
CA THR A 95 -27.94 -7.08 29.36
C THR A 95 -29.32 -6.45 29.16
N ALA A 96 -29.78 -6.30 27.92
CA ALA A 96 -31.11 -5.78 27.63
C ALA A 96 -32.23 -6.71 28.13
N LEU A 97 -31.98 -8.03 28.12
CA LEU A 97 -32.90 -9.04 28.63
C LEU A 97 -32.83 -9.19 30.16
N GLN A 98 -31.69 -8.88 30.78
CA GLN A 98 -31.47 -8.96 32.23
C GLN A 98 -30.83 -7.66 32.78
N PRO A 99 -31.60 -6.58 32.95
CA PRO A 99 -31.05 -5.26 33.25
C PRO A 99 -30.34 -5.16 34.61
N THR A 100 -30.70 -6.00 35.58
CA THR A 100 -30.15 -6.01 36.94
C THR A 100 -28.77 -6.67 37.03
N ALA A 101 -28.32 -7.37 35.98
CA ALA A 101 -27.02 -8.05 35.96
C ALA A 101 -25.87 -7.07 35.71
N VAL A 102 -25.35 -6.47 36.77
CA VAL A 102 -24.21 -5.52 36.72
C VAL A 102 -22.95 -6.14 36.11
N SER A 103 -22.73 -7.44 36.32
CA SER A 103 -21.60 -8.18 35.74
C SER A 103 -21.63 -8.19 34.22
N LEU A 104 -22.80 -8.37 33.58
CA LEU A 104 -22.93 -8.36 32.12
C LEU A 104 -22.60 -6.98 31.53
N ARG A 105 -22.99 -5.89 32.22
CA ARG A 105 -22.64 -4.52 31.84
C ARG A 105 -21.14 -4.28 31.89
N ALA A 106 -20.48 -4.75 32.95
CA ALA A 106 -19.04 -4.63 33.11
C ALA A 106 -18.29 -5.37 31.99
N VAL A 107 -18.72 -6.60 31.66
CA VAL A 107 -18.14 -7.38 30.55
C VAL A 107 -18.36 -6.71 29.20
N ALA A 108 -19.57 -6.21 28.94
CA ALA A 108 -19.89 -5.51 27.69
C ALA A 108 -18.98 -4.27 27.51
N LEU A 109 -18.84 -3.46 28.56
CA LEU A 109 -17.98 -2.28 28.54
C LEU A 109 -16.51 -2.65 28.32
N ALA A 110 -16.01 -3.67 29.02
CA ALA A 110 -14.63 -4.13 28.88
C ALA A 110 -14.34 -4.64 27.45
N ALA A 111 -15.25 -5.45 26.89
CA ALA A 111 -15.14 -5.93 25.51
C ALA A 111 -15.18 -4.79 24.49
N PHE A 112 -16.03 -3.78 24.70
CA PHE A 112 -16.11 -2.60 23.84
C PHE A 112 -14.80 -1.79 23.85
N VAL A 113 -14.29 -1.44 25.03
CA VAL A 113 -13.06 -0.66 25.19
C VAL A 113 -11.86 -1.41 24.61
N ALA A 114 -11.73 -2.70 24.93
CA ALA A 114 -10.67 -3.54 24.38
C ALA A 114 -10.79 -3.65 22.84
N GLY A 115 -12.00 -3.87 22.32
CA GLY A 115 -12.26 -3.98 20.88
C GLY A 115 -11.85 -2.72 20.12
N ILE A 116 -12.16 -1.53 20.65
CA ILE A 116 -11.69 -0.25 20.09
C ILE A 116 -10.16 -0.17 20.11
N GLY A 117 -9.53 -0.54 21.22
CA GLY A 117 -8.07 -0.56 21.35
C GLY A 117 -7.39 -1.42 20.27
N PHE A 118 -7.87 -2.65 20.08
CA PHE A 118 -7.37 -3.55 19.03
C PHE A 118 -7.65 -3.02 17.62
N ALA A 119 -8.80 -2.40 17.37
CA ALA A 119 -9.14 -1.81 16.08
C ALA A 119 -8.25 -0.60 15.73
N LEU A 120 -7.95 0.26 16.71
CA LEU A 120 -7.04 1.39 16.54
C LEU A 120 -5.60 0.91 16.33
N ALA A 121 -5.15 -0.08 17.11
CA ALA A 121 -3.84 -0.70 16.93
C ALA A 121 -3.70 -1.31 15.53
N HIS A 122 -4.72 -2.04 15.06
CA HIS A 122 -4.77 -2.58 13.71
C HIS A 122 -4.62 -1.48 12.65
N ARG A 123 -5.39 -0.38 12.76
CA ARG A 123 -5.30 0.76 11.81
C ARG A 123 -3.93 1.43 11.82
N ALA A 124 -3.33 1.61 13.00
CA ALA A 124 -2.01 2.22 13.13
C ALA A 124 -0.91 1.34 12.55
N LEU A 125 -0.93 0.04 12.87
CA LEU A 125 0.00 -0.95 12.32
C LEU A 125 -0.14 -1.06 10.80
N TRP A 126 -1.38 -1.10 10.29
CA TRP A 126 -1.64 -1.12 8.86
C TRP A 126 -0.97 0.06 8.14
N LYS A 127 -1.19 1.29 8.61
CA LYS A 127 -0.56 2.49 8.03
C LYS A 127 0.96 2.43 8.04
N ARG A 128 1.56 1.99 9.16
CA ARG A 128 3.01 1.85 9.30
C ARG A 128 3.56 0.82 8.33
N THR A 129 2.98 -0.38 8.30
CA THR A 129 3.40 -1.46 7.39
C THR A 129 3.23 -1.07 5.94
N THR A 130 2.15 -0.38 5.55
CA THR A 130 2.01 0.14 4.19
C THR A 130 3.15 1.08 3.82
N ALA A 131 3.51 2.02 4.70
CA ALA A 131 4.61 2.95 4.44
C ALA A 131 5.96 2.22 4.30
N THR A 132 6.25 1.28 5.21
CA THR A 132 7.49 0.48 5.20
C THR A 132 7.58 -0.39 3.94
N VAL A 133 6.52 -1.11 3.60
CA VAL A 133 6.48 -1.97 2.41
C VAL A 133 6.70 -1.14 1.15
N PHE A 134 6.08 0.03 1.04
CA PHE A 134 6.31 0.92 -0.09
C PHE A 134 7.76 1.41 -0.18
N SER A 135 8.38 1.81 0.94
CA SER A 135 9.78 2.24 0.93
C SER A 135 10.75 1.11 0.59
N GLU A 136 10.53 -0.08 1.14
CA GLU A 136 11.38 -1.25 0.86
C GLU A 136 11.27 -1.67 -0.62
N LEU A 137 10.04 -1.73 -1.15
CA LEU A 137 9.82 -2.04 -2.56
C LEU A 137 10.45 -0.99 -3.49
N ALA A 138 10.39 0.29 -3.12
CA ALA A 138 11.03 1.35 -3.89
C ALA A 138 12.56 1.22 -3.89
N LEU A 139 13.18 0.83 -2.76
CA LEU A 139 14.62 0.60 -2.65
C LEU A 139 15.06 -0.60 -3.50
N VAL A 140 14.35 -1.72 -3.40
CA VAL A 140 14.62 -2.92 -4.22
C VAL A 140 14.47 -2.58 -5.72
N ALA A 141 13.45 -1.80 -6.09
CA ALA A 141 13.25 -1.38 -7.48
C ALA A 141 14.38 -0.46 -7.98
N GLU A 142 14.93 0.42 -7.14
CA GLU A 142 16.09 1.25 -7.49
C GLU A 142 17.36 0.41 -7.70
N GLU A 143 17.59 -0.58 -6.83
CA GLU A 143 18.75 -1.47 -6.95
C GLU A 143 18.70 -2.29 -8.25
N GLU A 144 17.55 -2.92 -8.52
CA GLU A 144 17.32 -3.70 -9.75
C GLU A 144 17.46 -2.82 -11.01
N ARG A 145 16.94 -1.59 -10.96
CA ARG A 145 17.10 -0.62 -12.04
C ARG A 145 18.57 -0.27 -12.28
N THR A 146 19.32 0.00 -11.22
CA THR A 146 20.74 0.35 -11.30
C THR A 146 21.57 -0.80 -11.87
N LYS A 147 21.34 -2.04 -11.41
CA LYS A 147 21.99 -3.25 -11.97
C LYS A 147 21.71 -3.39 -13.46
N ARG A 148 20.45 -3.22 -13.88
CA ARG A 148 20.07 -3.29 -15.30
C ARG A 148 20.77 -2.22 -16.13
N LEU A 149 20.71 -0.95 -15.70
CA LEU A 149 21.34 0.16 -16.42
C LEU A 149 22.86 -0.02 -16.52
N THR A 150 23.49 -0.51 -15.46
CA THR A 150 24.94 -0.82 -15.47
C THR A 150 25.25 -1.90 -16.50
N ARG A 151 24.45 -2.97 -16.55
CA ARG A 151 24.63 -4.05 -17.53
C ARG A 151 24.43 -3.56 -18.96
N GLU A 152 23.39 -2.77 -19.22
CA GLU A 152 23.13 -2.19 -20.55
C GLU A 152 24.27 -1.27 -20.98
N TYR A 153 24.79 -0.46 -20.06
CA TYR A 153 25.93 0.41 -20.32
C TYR A 153 27.21 -0.38 -20.63
N GLN A 154 27.48 -1.45 -19.88
CA GLN A 154 28.63 -2.34 -20.15
C GLN A 154 28.53 -3.03 -21.52
N LEU A 155 27.34 -3.45 -21.93
CA LEU A 155 27.10 -4.01 -23.26
C LEU A 155 27.34 -2.97 -24.34
N TYR A 156 26.81 -1.75 -24.16
CA TYR A 156 27.04 -0.65 -25.09
C TYR A 156 28.54 -0.33 -25.25
N LEU A 157 29.30 -0.27 -24.16
CA LEU A 157 30.75 -0.05 -24.22
C LEU A 157 31.50 -1.18 -24.93
N ARG A 158 31.02 -2.43 -24.79
CA ARG A 158 31.60 -3.58 -25.48
C ARG A 158 31.33 -3.54 -26.98
N ASP A 159 30.13 -3.14 -27.38
CA ASP A 159 29.73 -3.08 -28.80
C ASP A 159 30.32 -1.86 -29.52
N ALA A 160 30.69 -0.81 -28.77
CA ALA A 160 31.32 0.41 -29.28
C ALA A 160 32.86 0.33 -29.39
N ALA A 161 33.48 -0.72 -28.86
CA ALA A 161 34.92 -0.98 -28.90
C ALA A 161 35.29 -1.91 -30.05
#